data_AF-A0A536X4B2-F1
#
_entry.id   AF-A0A536X4B2-F1
#
_cell.length_a   1.000
_cell.length_b   1.000
_cell.length_c   1.000
_cell.angle_alpha   90.00
_cell.angle_beta   90.00
_cell.angle_gamma   90.00
#
_symmetry.space_group_name_H-M   'P 1'
#
loop_
_entity.id
_entity.type
_entity.pdbx_description
1 polymer ?
#
loop_
_entity_poly.entity_id
_entity_poly.type
_entity_poly.pdbx_seq_one_letter_code
_entity_poly.pdbx_strand_id
1 'polypeptide(L)'
;MKRRTLLLSGLGGAGALLVGWGVLPPRSRLGAARTLAPADGEVGLNGWIKIAADGSVLLAMNRSEMGQGVHTALAMLVADELDVPLASVRLIPAGHDALYGNVALFIGTLPFHPSDSEPGAETRTVKTGQWVISKVARELGINVTGGSTSVADGWDLLRVAAATARAQLLGAASLQWKLPAAELVVTNGVVSHPSGPKAHFGELAKLAAATPPGSVQTKDPKDWKLIGTTAPRTDLAAKVDGSARFGIDVRRPGQLYAVIRHCPMLGGSPGHVDVDAALKLPGVERVVRLGSYGGSTAAVAVVARSSWHAMQGAQALAIEWQAPPAGAADSRIIMRDLERAARDAAKSDDGFTFYSRGDVKAASQAAAQHIEALYRAPYLAHAAMEPINCTAQVKDGKVDIWAPTQAPGFARAIAATVAGVPEDAVTVHVTYLGGGFGRRLDVDFVGQAVRIAIETGARPVQLLWPREEDTTHDFYRPAG
;
A
#
# COMPACT_ATOMS: atom_id res chain seq x y z
N MET A 1 -23.99 45.74 2.64
CA MET A 1 -22.81 45.46 3.50
C MET A 1 -21.57 46.10 2.88
N LYS A 2 -20.74 46.83 3.65
CA LYS A 2 -19.53 47.49 3.12
C LYS A 2 -18.44 46.44 2.86
N ARG A 3 -17.74 46.50 1.71
CA ARG A 3 -16.66 45.57 1.30
C ARG A 3 -15.65 45.24 2.41
N ARG A 4 -15.32 46.22 3.25
CA ARG A 4 -14.38 46.09 4.38
C ARG A 4 -14.88 45.15 5.47
N THR A 5 -16.19 45.13 5.74
CA THR A 5 -16.81 44.22 6.72
C THR A 5 -16.86 42.79 6.19
N LEU A 6 -17.09 42.60 4.88
CA LEU A 6 -17.06 41.28 4.23
C LEU A 6 -15.65 40.66 4.23
N LEU A 7 -14.61 41.48 4.00
CA LEU A 7 -13.21 41.03 4.05
C LEU A 7 -12.76 40.70 5.47
N LEU A 8 -13.14 41.52 6.46
CA LEU A 8 -12.82 41.26 7.87
C LEU A 8 -13.59 40.05 8.43
N SER A 9 -14.86 39.86 8.04
CA SER A 9 -15.62 38.66 8.41
C SER A 9 -15.10 37.41 7.71
N GLY A 10 -14.64 37.53 6.46
CA GLY A 10 -13.99 36.45 5.72
C GLY A 10 -12.66 36.03 6.33
N LEU A 11 -11.83 37.00 6.75
CA LEU A 11 -10.58 36.75 7.47
C LEU A 11 -10.82 36.15 8.86
N GLY A 12 -11.83 36.64 9.59
CA GLY A 12 -12.23 36.06 10.88
C GLY A 12 -12.76 34.63 10.76
N GLY A 13 -13.57 34.35 9.73
CA GLY A 13 -14.06 33.00 9.45
C GLY A 13 -12.97 32.03 9.01
N ALA A 14 -12.06 32.46 8.12
CA ALA A 14 -10.90 31.66 7.72
C ALA A 14 -9.92 31.43 8.89
N GLY A 15 -9.66 32.46 9.70
CA GLY A 15 -8.82 32.34 10.90
C GLY A 15 -9.43 31.40 11.94
N ALA A 16 -10.74 31.48 12.21
CA ALA A 16 -11.44 30.57 13.11
C ALA A 16 -11.49 29.13 12.58
N LEU A 17 -11.63 28.94 11.26
CA LEU A 17 -11.53 27.62 10.63
C LEU A 17 -10.12 27.03 10.73
N LEU A 18 -9.07 27.85 10.55
CA LEU A 18 -7.67 27.43 10.69
C LEU A 18 -7.33 27.11 12.15
N VAL A 19 -7.82 27.89 13.12
CA VAL A 19 -7.65 27.61 14.56
C VAL A 19 -8.47 26.40 14.97
N GLY A 20 -9.72 26.26 14.49
CA GLY A 20 -10.56 25.09 14.75
C GLY A 20 -9.96 23.80 14.18
N TRP A 21 -9.49 23.85 12.94
CA TRP A 21 -8.68 22.78 12.35
C TRP A 21 -7.35 22.62 13.08
N GLY A 22 -6.79 23.67 13.67
CA GLY A 22 -5.56 23.69 14.47
C GLY A 22 -5.67 23.04 15.86
N VAL A 23 -6.87 22.93 16.44
CA VAL A 23 -7.06 22.49 17.83
C VAL A 23 -7.77 21.13 17.94
N LEU A 24 -8.62 20.77 16.98
CA LEU A 24 -9.32 19.48 17.00
C LEU A 24 -8.34 18.29 16.84
N PRO A 25 -8.61 17.10 17.37
CA PRO A 25 -7.80 15.92 17.03
C PRO A 25 -7.95 15.54 15.54
N PRO A 26 -7.02 14.76 14.95
CA PRO A 26 -7.24 14.11 13.67
C PRO A 26 -8.55 13.33 13.66
N ARG A 27 -9.27 13.33 12.54
CA ARG A 27 -10.54 12.60 12.42
C ARG A 27 -10.33 11.11 12.70
N SER A 28 -11.26 10.53 13.46
CA SER A 28 -11.26 9.10 13.78
C SER A 28 -11.10 8.25 12.53
N ARG A 29 -10.29 7.20 12.65
CA ARG A 29 -10.14 6.16 11.62
C ARG A 29 -10.99 4.93 11.88
N LEU A 30 -11.96 4.98 12.79
CA LEU A 30 -12.82 3.84 13.06
C LEU A 30 -13.80 3.58 11.88
N GLY A 31 -14.28 4.66 11.25
CA GLY A 31 -15.29 4.58 10.19
C GLY A 31 -16.64 4.10 10.71
N ALA A 32 -17.60 3.94 9.81
CA ALA A 32 -18.92 3.36 10.12
C ALA A 32 -19.11 2.06 9.35
N ALA A 33 -20.09 1.24 9.76
CA ALA A 33 -20.43 -0.01 9.07
C ALA A 33 -20.63 0.16 7.55
N ARG A 34 -21.17 1.30 7.11
CA ARG A 34 -21.36 1.60 5.68
C ARG A 34 -20.07 1.76 4.87
N THR A 35 -18.94 2.09 5.52
CA THR A 35 -17.64 2.25 4.86
C THR A 35 -17.11 0.91 4.35
N LEU A 36 -17.46 -0.18 5.04
CA LEU A 36 -17.14 -1.54 4.67
C LEU A 36 -18.47 -2.29 4.47
N ALA A 37 -19.16 -1.98 3.37
CA ALA A 37 -20.53 -2.44 3.12
C ALA A 37 -20.68 -3.97 3.26
N PRO A 38 -21.61 -4.45 4.11
CA PRO A 38 -21.85 -5.89 4.32
C PRO A 38 -22.47 -6.54 3.08
N ALA A 39 -22.03 -7.76 2.77
CA ALA A 39 -22.73 -8.65 1.86
C ALA A 39 -23.85 -9.42 2.60
N ASP A 40 -24.63 -10.21 1.86
CA ASP A 40 -25.70 -11.02 2.43
C ASP A 40 -25.16 -11.97 3.52
N GLY A 41 -25.79 -11.93 4.70
CA GLY A 41 -25.37 -12.73 5.86
C GLY A 41 -24.19 -12.16 6.64
N GLU A 42 -23.66 -10.99 6.26
CA GLU A 42 -22.65 -10.26 7.02
C GLU A 42 -23.29 -9.07 7.76
N VAL A 43 -22.70 -8.67 8.89
CA VAL A 43 -23.08 -7.47 9.61
C VAL A 43 -21.83 -6.62 9.87
N GLY A 44 -21.81 -5.40 9.34
CA GLY A 44 -20.74 -4.45 9.62
C GLY A 44 -20.92 -3.82 10.99
N LEU A 45 -19.85 -3.78 11.78
CA LEU A 45 -19.83 -3.10 13.09
C LEU A 45 -19.14 -1.73 12.99
N ASN A 46 -18.07 -1.65 12.21
CA ASN A 46 -17.37 -0.40 11.91
C ASN A 46 -16.68 -0.50 10.53
N GLY A 47 -15.81 0.46 10.19
CA GLY A 47 -15.12 0.49 8.88
C GLY A 47 -14.04 -0.58 8.70
N TRP A 48 -13.76 -1.41 9.71
CA TRP A 48 -12.71 -2.44 9.68
C TRP A 48 -13.24 -3.85 9.92
N ILE A 49 -14.32 -3.98 10.69
CA ILE A 49 -14.80 -5.27 11.18
C ILE A 49 -16.25 -5.51 10.76
N LYS A 50 -16.47 -6.68 10.16
CA LYS A 50 -17.78 -7.32 10.02
C LYS A 50 -17.81 -8.64 10.77
N ILE A 51 -19.00 -9.11 11.05
CA ILE A 51 -19.27 -10.45 11.60
C ILE A 51 -20.12 -11.22 10.59
N ALA A 52 -19.70 -12.43 10.25
CA ALA A 52 -20.47 -13.37 9.45
C ALA A 52 -21.59 -14.04 10.27
N ALA A 53 -22.58 -14.60 9.59
CA ALA A 53 -23.65 -15.38 10.22
C ALA A 53 -23.13 -16.54 11.09
N ASP A 54 -21.97 -17.13 10.75
CA ASP A 54 -21.34 -18.21 11.53
C ASP A 54 -20.51 -17.70 12.74
N GLY A 55 -20.44 -16.38 12.96
CA GLY A 55 -19.65 -15.74 14.00
C GLY A 55 -18.18 -15.46 13.62
N SER A 56 -17.73 -15.81 12.41
CA SER A 56 -16.40 -15.44 11.94
C SER A 56 -16.26 -13.93 11.81
N VAL A 57 -15.07 -13.43 12.06
CA VAL A 57 -14.72 -12.00 11.97
C VAL A 57 -14.15 -11.74 10.58
N LEU A 58 -14.72 -10.79 9.83
CA LEU A 58 -14.12 -10.32 8.58
C LEU A 58 -13.39 -9.01 8.82
N LEU A 59 -12.10 -8.98 8.51
CA LEU A 59 -11.21 -7.85 8.68
C LEU A 59 -10.88 -7.21 7.32
N ALA A 60 -11.17 -5.92 7.17
CA ALA A 60 -10.69 -5.13 6.04
C ALA A 60 -9.16 -5.07 6.03
N MET A 61 -8.56 -5.62 4.98
CA MET A 61 -7.12 -5.69 4.80
C MET A 61 -6.69 -4.65 3.76
N ASN A 62 -6.08 -3.56 4.24
CA ASN A 62 -5.54 -2.51 3.40
C ASN A 62 -4.05 -2.69 3.09
N ARG A 63 -3.41 -3.76 3.59
CA ARG A 63 -1.97 -4.00 3.44
C ARG A 63 -1.68 -5.14 2.46
N SER A 64 -0.56 -5.01 1.75
CA SER A 64 -0.08 -6.01 0.80
C SER A 64 0.83 -7.03 1.50
N GLU A 65 0.63 -8.31 1.19
CA GLU A 65 1.44 -9.41 1.74
C GLU A 65 2.43 -9.92 0.69
N MET A 66 3.69 -10.01 1.10
CA MET A 66 4.81 -10.30 0.21
C MET A 66 5.86 -11.24 0.83
N GLY A 67 5.50 -11.96 1.89
CA GLY A 67 6.38 -12.84 2.65
C GLY A 67 6.72 -12.33 4.06
N GLN A 68 6.26 -11.14 4.44
CA GLN A 68 6.58 -10.50 5.72
C GLN A 68 5.65 -10.89 6.88
N GLY A 69 4.46 -11.44 6.60
CA GLY A 69 3.51 -11.88 7.64
C GLY A 69 2.62 -10.77 8.21
N VAL A 70 2.50 -9.66 7.49
CA VAL A 70 1.69 -8.49 7.92
C VAL A 70 0.21 -8.86 8.02
N HIS A 71 -0.29 -9.70 7.11
CA HIS A 71 -1.67 -10.21 7.16
C HIS A 71 -1.95 -10.95 8.47
N THR A 72 -1.01 -11.80 8.90
CA THR A 72 -1.11 -12.53 10.17
C THR A 72 -1.00 -11.58 11.36
N ALA A 73 -0.01 -10.69 11.37
CA ALA A 73 0.21 -9.77 12.49
C ALA A 73 -1.01 -8.87 12.75
N LEU A 74 -1.59 -8.30 11.69
CA LEU A 74 -2.79 -7.46 11.82
C LEU A 74 -4.04 -8.26 12.21
N ALA A 75 -4.19 -9.49 11.71
CA ALA A 75 -5.25 -10.39 12.14
C ALA A 75 -5.12 -10.78 13.62
N MET A 76 -3.89 -10.97 14.12
CA MET A 76 -3.65 -11.26 15.54
C MET A 76 -4.10 -10.11 16.45
N LEU A 77 -3.88 -8.84 16.06
CA LEU A 77 -4.36 -7.69 16.83
C LEU A 77 -5.88 -7.76 17.04
N VAL A 78 -6.62 -8.07 15.98
CA VAL A 78 -8.09 -8.17 16.02
C VAL A 78 -8.55 -9.42 16.76
N ALA A 79 -7.90 -10.56 16.49
CA ALA A 79 -8.25 -11.84 17.11
C ALA A 79 -8.08 -11.80 18.63
N ASP A 80 -6.96 -11.25 19.08
CA ASP A 80 -6.63 -11.15 20.49
C ASP A 80 -7.62 -10.25 21.23
N GLU A 81 -7.86 -9.06 20.67
CA GLU A 81 -8.77 -8.07 21.23
C GLU A 81 -10.22 -8.59 21.26
N LEU A 82 -10.68 -9.31 20.23
CA LEU A 82 -12.02 -9.93 20.23
C LEU A 82 -12.12 -11.24 21.03
N ASP A 83 -11.01 -11.80 21.51
CA ASP A 83 -10.96 -13.13 22.11
C ASP A 83 -11.54 -14.22 21.19
N VAL A 84 -11.05 -14.27 19.95
CA VAL A 84 -11.40 -15.30 18.95
C VAL A 84 -10.15 -16.09 18.54
N PRO A 85 -10.30 -17.34 18.09
CA PRO A 85 -9.21 -18.04 17.43
C PRO A 85 -8.74 -17.26 16.20
N LEU A 86 -7.42 -17.20 15.96
CA LEU A 86 -6.86 -16.52 14.79
C LEU A 86 -7.46 -17.03 13.46
N ALA A 87 -7.74 -18.33 13.37
CA ALA A 87 -8.37 -18.96 12.19
C ALA A 87 -9.81 -18.48 11.92
N SER A 88 -10.47 -17.88 12.91
CA SER A 88 -11.82 -17.30 12.75
C SER A 88 -11.79 -15.89 12.16
N VAL A 89 -10.61 -15.29 11.96
CA VAL A 89 -10.44 -13.99 11.30
C VAL A 89 -10.18 -14.20 9.81
N ARG A 90 -11.13 -13.79 8.98
CA ARG A 90 -11.06 -13.82 7.51
C ARG A 90 -10.68 -12.45 6.98
N LEU A 91 -9.68 -12.39 6.11
CA LEU A 91 -9.26 -11.14 5.49
C LEU A 91 -10.10 -10.86 4.25
N ILE A 92 -10.59 -9.63 4.14
CA ILE A 92 -11.28 -9.14 2.94
C ILE A 92 -10.57 -7.90 2.39
N PRO A 93 -10.52 -7.68 1.07
CA PRO A 93 -9.93 -6.47 0.52
C PRO A 93 -10.56 -5.21 1.12
N ALA A 94 -9.73 -4.29 1.59
CA ALA A 94 -10.20 -2.96 1.94
C ALA A 94 -10.60 -2.21 0.65
N GLY A 95 -11.72 -1.48 0.71
CA GLY A 95 -12.15 -0.62 -0.39
C GLY A 95 -11.27 0.64 -0.56
N HIS A 96 -11.74 1.56 -1.37
CA HIS A 96 -11.07 2.83 -1.63
C HIS A 96 -11.68 3.94 -0.77
N ASP A 97 -11.19 4.08 0.47
CA ASP A 97 -11.60 5.13 1.40
C ASP A 97 -10.37 5.67 2.14
N ALA A 98 -10.36 6.98 2.44
CA ALA A 98 -9.29 7.62 3.18
C ALA A 98 -9.07 6.99 4.57
N LEU A 99 -10.06 6.26 5.09
CA LEU A 99 -9.95 5.37 6.24
C LEU A 99 -8.69 4.51 6.23
N TYR A 100 -8.39 3.96 5.06
CA TYR A 100 -7.36 2.95 4.85
C TYR A 100 -5.99 3.54 4.51
N GLY A 101 -5.83 4.86 4.55
CA GLY A 101 -4.55 5.53 4.31
C GLY A 101 -3.47 5.17 5.33
N ASN A 102 -2.21 5.17 4.92
CA ASN A 102 -1.08 4.87 5.79
C ASN A 102 -0.51 6.15 6.41
N VAL A 103 -0.94 6.50 7.62
CA VAL A 103 -0.53 7.74 8.28
C VAL A 103 0.89 7.63 8.83
N ALA A 104 1.25 6.47 9.40
CA ALA A 104 2.58 6.25 9.97
C ALA A 104 3.70 6.41 8.93
N LEU A 105 3.44 6.09 7.65
CA LEU A 105 4.39 6.34 6.57
C LEU A 105 4.79 7.80 6.46
N PHE A 106 3.82 8.72 6.46
CA PHE A 106 4.10 10.16 6.36
C PHE A 106 4.79 10.70 7.60
N ILE A 107 4.41 10.21 8.79
CA ILE A 107 5.10 10.56 10.04
C ILE A 107 6.59 10.18 9.95
N GLY A 108 6.90 9.00 9.41
CA GLY A 108 8.27 8.53 9.23
C GLY A 108 9.10 9.31 8.18
N THR A 109 8.47 10.17 7.38
CA THR A 109 9.17 11.04 6.40
C THR A 109 9.58 12.39 6.96
N LEU A 110 9.18 12.72 8.19
CA LEU A 110 9.55 13.98 8.80
C LEU A 110 11.07 14.03 9.03
N PRO A 111 11.73 15.18 8.77
CA PRO A 111 13.18 15.34 8.88
C PRO A 111 13.60 15.52 10.34
N PHE A 112 13.11 14.66 11.22
CA PHE A 112 13.47 14.64 12.64
C PHE A 112 14.39 13.46 12.90
N HIS A 113 15.37 13.68 13.78
CA HIS A 113 16.26 12.60 14.18
C HIS A 113 15.44 11.55 14.96
N PRO A 114 15.65 10.23 14.73
CA PRO A 114 14.84 9.19 15.37
C PRO A 114 14.77 9.28 16.90
N SER A 115 15.88 9.63 17.56
CA SER A 115 15.92 9.81 19.03
C SER A 115 14.98 10.89 19.54
N ASP A 116 14.71 11.91 18.73
CA ASP A 116 13.86 13.04 19.12
C ASP A 116 12.37 12.70 18.98
N SER A 117 12.07 11.50 18.50
CA SER A 117 10.71 10.95 18.35
C SER A 117 10.45 9.75 19.25
N GLU A 118 11.42 9.34 20.09
CA GLU A 118 11.25 8.24 21.02
C GLU A 118 10.28 8.59 22.16
N PRO A 119 9.40 7.66 22.58
CA PRO A 119 8.46 7.88 23.68
C PRO A 119 9.16 8.42 24.94
N GLY A 120 8.77 9.62 25.38
CA GLY A 120 9.33 10.28 26.56
C GLY A 120 10.53 11.19 26.28
N ALA A 121 11.12 11.13 25.09
CA ALA A 121 12.17 12.03 24.62
C ALA A 121 11.66 13.08 23.61
N GLU A 122 10.36 13.03 23.24
CA GLU A 122 9.92 13.81 22.10
C GLU A 122 9.82 15.32 22.40
N THR A 123 10.50 16.12 21.57
CA THR A 123 10.45 17.57 21.69
C THR A 123 9.07 18.11 21.27
N ARG A 124 8.69 19.29 21.78
CA ARG A 124 7.42 19.95 21.39
C ARG A 124 7.31 20.17 19.88
N THR A 125 8.44 20.46 19.22
CA THR A 125 8.52 20.64 17.77
C THR A 125 8.18 19.35 17.03
N VAL A 126 8.74 18.22 17.46
CA VAL A 126 8.45 16.90 16.89
C VAL A 126 6.96 16.55 17.06
N LYS A 127 6.41 16.69 18.28
CA LYS A 127 4.99 16.43 18.54
C LYS A 127 4.07 17.27 17.66
N THR A 128 4.39 18.55 17.48
CA THR A 128 3.60 19.46 16.64
C THR A 128 3.70 19.08 15.16
N GLY A 129 4.89 18.77 14.66
CA GLY A 129 5.09 18.34 13.28
C GLY A 129 4.37 17.02 12.97
N GLN A 130 4.47 16.03 13.87
CA GLN A 130 3.75 14.77 13.77
C GLN A 130 2.22 14.98 13.78
N TRP A 131 1.72 15.87 14.64
CA TRP A 131 0.30 16.18 14.70
C TRP A 131 -0.22 16.82 13.40
N VAL A 132 0.52 17.79 12.84
CA VAL A 132 0.13 18.45 11.57
C VAL A 132 0.17 17.45 10.42
N ILE A 133 1.25 16.68 10.28
CA ILE A 133 1.37 15.73 9.16
C ILE A 133 0.33 14.62 9.26
N SER A 134 0.00 14.17 10.48
CA SER A 134 -1.03 13.16 10.71
C SER A 134 -2.38 13.61 10.17
N LYS A 135 -2.72 14.90 10.32
CA LYS A 135 -3.96 15.45 9.77
C LYS A 135 -3.98 15.52 8.26
N VAL A 136 -2.89 16.00 7.67
CA VAL A 136 -2.79 16.09 6.21
C VAL A 136 -2.82 14.69 5.60
N ALA A 137 -1.99 13.78 6.09
CA ALA A 137 -1.96 12.38 5.65
C ALA A 137 -3.31 11.69 5.81
N ARG A 138 -4.05 12.01 6.88
CA ARG A 138 -5.39 11.48 7.13
C ARG A 138 -6.39 11.88 6.05
N GLU A 139 -6.38 13.15 5.64
CA GLU A 139 -7.30 13.64 4.60
C GLU A 139 -6.87 13.18 3.20
N LEU A 140 -5.57 12.99 2.95
CA LEU A 140 -5.07 12.45 1.68
C LEU A 140 -5.45 10.98 1.48
N GLY A 141 -5.54 10.18 2.56
CA GLY A 141 -6.05 8.82 2.48
C GLY A 141 -5.19 7.85 1.67
N ILE A 142 -3.91 8.16 1.45
CA ILE A 142 -3.02 7.41 0.56
C ILE A 142 -2.74 6.03 1.16
N ASN A 143 -3.30 4.98 0.54
CA ASN A 143 -3.09 3.59 0.95
C ASN A 143 -1.85 3.01 0.24
N VAL A 144 -0.78 2.83 1.02
CA VAL A 144 0.51 2.31 0.58
C VAL A 144 1.13 1.41 1.65
N THR A 145 1.64 0.24 1.26
CA THR A 145 2.44 -0.66 2.09
C THR A 145 3.92 -0.38 1.87
N GLY A 146 4.57 0.40 2.74
CA GLY A 146 5.98 0.77 2.60
C GLY A 146 6.59 1.31 3.90
N GLY A 147 7.90 1.54 3.92
CA GLY A 147 8.61 2.11 5.07
C GLY A 147 8.52 1.28 6.36
N SER A 148 8.21 -0.01 6.26
CA SER A 148 8.00 -0.91 7.41
C SER A 148 6.92 -0.44 8.40
N THR A 149 5.92 0.31 7.91
CA THR A 149 4.95 1.02 8.78
C THR A 149 3.63 0.28 8.99
N SER A 150 3.37 -0.85 8.33
CA SER A 150 2.06 -1.49 8.33
C SER A 150 1.55 -1.87 9.72
N VAL A 151 2.39 -2.50 10.56
CA VAL A 151 2.00 -2.87 11.93
C VAL A 151 1.92 -1.63 12.81
N ALA A 152 2.86 -0.70 12.69
CA ALA A 152 2.86 0.54 13.46
C ALA A 152 1.58 1.39 13.20
N ASP A 153 1.16 1.52 11.94
CA ASP A 153 -0.07 2.23 11.56
C ASP A 153 -1.35 1.50 12.03
N GLY A 154 -1.32 0.17 11.99
CA GLY A 154 -2.45 -0.69 12.37
C GLY A 154 -2.57 -0.95 13.87
N TRP A 155 -1.52 -0.70 14.66
CA TRP A 155 -1.39 -1.15 16.04
C TRP A 155 -2.55 -0.69 16.93
N ASP A 156 -2.67 0.62 17.14
CA ASP A 156 -3.75 1.17 17.97
C ASP A 156 -5.08 1.12 17.22
N LEU A 157 -5.06 1.37 15.91
CA LEU A 157 -6.26 1.47 15.11
C LEU A 157 -7.09 0.17 15.12
N LEU A 158 -6.47 -0.96 14.77
CA LEU A 158 -7.18 -2.23 14.69
C LEU A 158 -7.60 -2.73 16.08
N ARG A 159 -6.79 -2.47 17.11
CA ARG A 159 -7.15 -2.78 18.49
C ARG A 159 -8.33 -1.95 18.97
N VAL A 160 -8.38 -0.64 18.70
CA VAL A 160 -9.54 0.20 19.02
C VAL A 160 -10.78 -0.23 18.22
N ALA A 161 -10.62 -0.58 16.94
CA ALA A 161 -11.72 -1.09 16.13
C ALA A 161 -12.29 -2.39 16.68
N ALA A 162 -11.43 -3.32 17.08
CA ALA A 162 -11.80 -4.59 17.68
C ALA A 162 -12.40 -4.42 19.09
N ALA A 163 -11.83 -3.56 19.92
CA ALA A 163 -12.38 -3.24 21.23
C ALA A 163 -13.78 -2.60 21.12
N THR A 164 -13.98 -1.74 20.12
CA THR A 164 -15.30 -1.15 19.83
C THR A 164 -16.29 -2.22 19.44
N ALA A 165 -15.93 -3.11 18.51
CA ALA A 165 -16.77 -4.23 18.11
C ALA A 165 -17.10 -5.15 19.29
N ARG A 166 -16.13 -5.48 20.15
CA ARG A 166 -16.35 -6.24 21.38
C ARG A 166 -17.36 -5.56 22.31
N ALA A 167 -17.20 -4.26 22.53
CA ALA A 167 -18.09 -3.50 23.41
C ALA A 167 -19.54 -3.47 22.87
N GLN A 168 -19.72 -3.34 21.54
CA GLN A 168 -21.04 -3.45 20.91
C GLN A 168 -21.67 -4.84 21.06
N LEU A 169 -20.87 -5.91 20.90
CA LEU A 169 -21.31 -7.29 21.08
C LEU A 169 -21.72 -7.59 22.53
N LEU A 170 -20.92 -7.13 23.50
CA LEU A 170 -21.25 -7.23 24.92
C LEU A 170 -22.48 -6.40 25.28
N GLY A 171 -22.61 -5.19 24.74
CA GLY A 171 -23.79 -4.35 24.91
C GLY A 171 -25.05 -5.00 24.34
N ALA A 172 -24.97 -5.61 23.16
CA ALA A 172 -26.07 -6.35 22.57
C ALA A 172 -26.51 -7.53 23.43
N ALA A 173 -25.56 -8.34 23.90
CA ALA A 173 -25.84 -9.44 24.83
C ALA A 173 -26.44 -8.95 26.15
N SER A 174 -25.91 -7.85 26.71
CA SER A 174 -26.41 -7.21 27.92
C SER A 174 -27.87 -6.77 27.77
N LEU A 175 -28.22 -6.13 26.64
CA LEU A 175 -29.59 -5.73 26.33
C LEU A 175 -30.52 -6.93 26.11
N GLN A 176 -30.05 -7.95 25.38
CA GLN A 176 -30.82 -9.15 25.06
C GLN A 176 -31.12 -9.99 26.30
N TRP A 177 -30.14 -10.14 27.20
CA TRP A 177 -30.26 -10.97 28.39
C TRP A 177 -30.69 -10.18 29.64
N LYS A 178 -30.71 -8.85 29.56
CA LYS A 178 -30.96 -7.93 30.69
C LYS A 178 -29.98 -8.15 31.85
N LEU A 179 -28.71 -8.36 31.52
CA LEU A 179 -27.61 -8.62 32.46
C LEU A 179 -26.55 -7.52 32.37
N PRO A 180 -25.83 -7.20 33.45
CA PRO A 180 -24.77 -6.19 33.41
C PRO A 180 -23.65 -6.58 32.44
N ALA A 181 -23.25 -5.68 31.54
CA ALA A 181 -22.19 -5.95 30.58
C ALA A 181 -20.84 -6.32 31.22
N ALA A 182 -20.58 -5.85 32.45
CA ALA A 182 -19.38 -6.16 33.21
C ALA A 182 -19.32 -7.61 33.71
N GLU A 183 -20.44 -8.33 33.74
CA GLU A 183 -20.53 -9.74 34.14
C GLU A 183 -20.42 -10.69 32.93
N LEU A 184 -20.39 -10.15 31.72
CA LEU A 184 -20.29 -10.91 30.48
C LEU A 184 -18.84 -11.17 30.11
N VAL A 185 -18.55 -12.40 29.69
CA VAL A 185 -17.21 -12.81 29.27
C VAL A 185 -17.23 -13.27 27.83
N VAL A 186 -16.20 -12.88 27.07
CA VAL A 186 -15.93 -13.41 25.73
C VAL A 186 -14.82 -14.43 25.80
N THR A 187 -15.10 -15.64 25.32
CA THR A 187 -14.08 -16.70 25.16
C THR A 187 -14.28 -17.36 23.82
N ASN A 188 -13.23 -17.38 22.99
CA ASN A 188 -13.25 -18.00 21.66
C ASN A 188 -14.46 -17.59 20.78
N GLY A 189 -14.83 -16.31 20.78
CA GLY A 189 -15.94 -15.77 19.99
C GLY A 189 -17.34 -16.05 20.51
N VAL A 190 -17.45 -16.57 21.73
CA VAL A 190 -18.71 -16.80 22.43
C VAL A 190 -18.82 -15.83 23.59
N VAL A 191 -19.89 -15.03 23.61
CA VAL A 191 -20.28 -14.23 24.76
C VAL A 191 -21.07 -15.13 25.71
N SER A 192 -20.78 -15.07 27.00
CA SER A 192 -21.44 -15.90 28.01
C SER A 192 -21.58 -15.18 29.35
N HIS A 193 -22.50 -15.67 30.17
CA HIS A 193 -22.72 -15.22 31.55
C HIS A 193 -22.79 -16.43 32.51
N PRO A 194 -22.31 -16.32 33.77
CA PRO A 194 -22.36 -17.42 34.75
C PRO A 194 -23.77 -17.97 35.04
N SER A 195 -24.82 -17.18 34.83
CA SER A 195 -26.22 -17.64 34.99
C SER A 195 -26.71 -18.58 33.87
N GLY A 196 -25.93 -18.79 32.81
CA GLY A 196 -26.23 -19.74 31.74
C GLY A 196 -26.35 -19.21 30.30
N PRO A 197 -26.78 -17.95 30.03
CA PRO A 197 -26.89 -17.44 28.67
C PRO A 197 -25.55 -17.46 27.94
N LYS A 198 -25.60 -17.86 26.65
CA LYS A 198 -24.46 -17.84 25.73
C LYS A 198 -24.95 -17.59 24.30
N ALA A 199 -24.14 -16.89 23.52
CA ALA A 199 -24.36 -16.68 22.08
C ALA A 199 -23.02 -16.44 21.39
N HIS A 200 -22.87 -16.95 20.17
CA HIS A 200 -21.72 -16.58 19.34
C HIS A 200 -21.95 -15.22 18.67
N PHE A 201 -20.89 -14.61 18.13
CA PHE A 201 -20.97 -13.25 17.56
C PHE A 201 -22.02 -13.09 16.47
N GLY A 202 -22.26 -14.12 15.63
CA GLY A 202 -23.22 -14.07 14.53
C GLY A 202 -24.67 -13.87 15.01
N GLU A 203 -25.02 -14.46 16.16
CA GLU A 203 -26.34 -14.30 16.79
C GLU A 203 -26.54 -12.87 17.34
N LEU A 204 -25.46 -12.23 17.80
CA LEU A 204 -25.49 -10.91 18.43
C LEU A 204 -25.27 -9.77 17.43
N ALA A 205 -24.68 -10.04 16.27
CA ALA A 205 -24.12 -9.01 15.38
C ALA A 205 -25.14 -7.96 14.95
N LYS A 206 -26.37 -8.37 14.60
CA LYS A 206 -27.44 -7.45 14.17
C LYS A 206 -27.81 -6.46 15.26
N LEU A 207 -27.95 -6.93 16.50
CA LEU A 207 -28.24 -6.07 17.65
C LEU A 207 -27.02 -5.21 18.00
N ALA A 208 -25.82 -5.77 17.90
CA ALA A 208 -24.56 -5.06 18.13
C ALA A 208 -24.37 -3.87 17.18
N ALA A 209 -24.70 -4.02 15.89
CA ALA A 209 -24.63 -2.93 14.92
C ALA A 209 -25.56 -1.74 15.27
N ALA A 210 -26.66 -2.00 15.97
CA ALA A 210 -27.60 -0.98 16.46
C ALA A 210 -27.26 -0.48 17.88
N THR A 211 -26.29 -1.10 18.55
CA THR A 211 -25.93 -0.79 19.94
C THR A 211 -24.73 0.17 19.96
N PRO A 212 -24.85 1.34 20.62
CA PRO A 212 -23.69 2.20 20.86
C PRO A 212 -22.65 1.44 21.70
N PRO A 213 -21.35 1.58 21.41
CA PRO A 213 -20.31 0.78 22.07
C PRO A 213 -20.15 1.07 23.57
N GLY A 214 -20.74 2.14 24.11
CA GLY A 214 -20.53 2.54 25.50
C GLY A 214 -19.06 2.88 25.76
N SER A 215 -18.49 2.33 26.84
CA SER A 215 -17.07 2.50 27.18
C SER A 215 -16.20 1.54 26.36
N VAL A 216 -15.25 2.09 25.59
CA VAL A 216 -14.30 1.32 24.78
C VAL A 216 -12.94 1.34 25.46
N GLN A 217 -12.40 0.17 25.76
CA GLN A 217 -11.06 -0.02 26.31
C GLN A 217 -10.38 -1.18 25.59
N THR A 218 -9.13 -0.98 25.16
CA THR A 218 -8.33 -2.09 24.62
C THR A 218 -7.86 -3.02 25.73
N LYS A 219 -7.64 -4.30 25.43
CA LYS A 219 -7.08 -5.27 26.40
C LYS A 219 -5.71 -4.82 26.92
N ASP A 220 -5.46 -5.05 28.20
CA ASP A 220 -4.14 -4.84 28.81
C ASP A 220 -3.13 -5.85 28.24
N PRO A 221 -1.86 -5.47 28.06
CA PRO A 221 -0.82 -6.40 27.60
C PRO A 221 -0.76 -7.74 28.32
N LYS A 222 -1.05 -7.78 29.63
CA LYS A 222 -1.05 -9.02 30.42
C LYS A 222 -2.19 -9.99 30.03
N ASP A 223 -3.24 -9.49 29.39
CA ASP A 223 -4.43 -10.24 29.01
C ASP A 223 -4.37 -10.73 27.55
N TRP A 224 -3.28 -10.41 26.83
CA TRP A 224 -3.06 -10.90 25.48
C TRP A 224 -2.76 -12.41 25.48
N LYS A 225 -3.35 -13.12 24.51
CA LYS A 225 -3.20 -14.57 24.32
C LYS A 225 -2.41 -14.91 23.05
N LEU A 226 -2.43 -14.03 22.06
CA LEU A 226 -1.81 -14.18 20.74
C LEU A 226 -0.68 -13.17 20.54
N ILE A 227 -0.88 -11.90 20.90
CA ILE A 227 0.14 -10.85 20.70
C ILE A 227 1.41 -11.20 21.51
N GLY A 228 2.57 -11.14 20.87
CA GLY A 228 3.86 -11.52 21.48
C GLY A 228 4.16 -13.02 21.47
N THR A 229 3.25 -13.85 20.96
CA THR A 229 3.47 -15.31 20.83
C THR A 229 3.90 -15.69 19.41
N THR A 230 4.45 -16.90 19.26
CA THR A 230 4.67 -17.52 17.95
C THR A 230 3.38 -18.17 17.47
N ALA A 231 2.62 -17.47 16.61
CA ALA A 231 1.42 -18.01 15.98
C ALA A 231 1.72 -18.55 14.56
N PRO A 232 1.08 -19.66 14.13
CA PRO A 232 1.14 -20.10 12.75
C PRO A 232 0.64 -19.00 11.80
N ARG A 233 1.38 -18.78 10.72
CA ARG A 233 1.02 -17.81 9.69
C ARG A 233 -0.24 -18.23 8.94
N THR A 234 -1.24 -17.33 8.91
CA THR A 234 -2.53 -17.54 8.23
C THR A 234 -2.38 -17.75 6.72
N ASP A 235 -1.31 -17.23 6.12
CA ASP A 235 -1.01 -17.31 4.70
C ASP A 235 -0.02 -18.45 4.34
N LEU A 236 0.46 -19.21 5.33
CA LEU A 236 1.51 -20.21 5.12
C LEU A 236 1.00 -21.43 4.32
N ALA A 237 -0.15 -22.00 4.71
CA ALA A 237 -0.67 -23.21 4.09
C ALA A 237 -0.78 -23.04 2.57
N ALA A 238 -1.39 -21.94 2.13
CA ALA A 238 -1.58 -21.63 0.72
C ALA A 238 -0.25 -21.43 -0.05
N LYS A 239 0.78 -20.90 0.63
CA LYS A 239 2.11 -20.70 0.02
C LYS A 239 2.88 -22.01 -0.11
N VAL A 240 2.66 -22.96 0.80
CA VAL A 240 3.36 -24.26 0.81
C VAL A 240 2.72 -25.25 -0.17
N ASP A 241 1.39 -25.25 -0.29
CA ASP A 241 0.65 -26.17 -1.19
C ASP A 241 0.44 -25.62 -2.62
N GLY A 242 0.88 -24.39 -2.89
CA GLY A 242 0.75 -23.74 -4.21
C GLY A 242 -0.65 -23.21 -4.52
N SER A 243 -1.58 -23.18 -3.56
CA SER A 243 -2.91 -22.59 -3.75
C SER A 243 -2.93 -21.06 -3.63
N ALA A 244 -1.89 -20.45 -3.05
CA ALA A 244 -1.71 -19.00 -3.02
C ALA A 244 -1.72 -18.44 -4.45
N ARG A 245 -2.37 -17.29 -4.64
CA ARG A 245 -2.50 -16.63 -5.95
C ARG A 245 -1.67 -15.35 -5.97
N PHE A 246 -0.57 -15.38 -6.70
CA PHE A 246 0.25 -14.21 -7.05
C PHE A 246 -0.31 -13.54 -8.31
N GLY A 247 0.20 -12.37 -8.70
CA GLY A 247 -0.33 -11.67 -9.87
C GLY A 247 -0.11 -12.43 -11.17
N ILE A 248 1.01 -13.15 -11.26
CA ILE A 248 1.30 -13.99 -12.43
C ILE A 248 0.34 -15.18 -12.56
N ASP A 249 -0.32 -15.59 -11.48
CA ASP A 249 -1.29 -16.70 -11.47
C ASP A 249 -2.69 -16.29 -11.92
N VAL A 250 -2.93 -15.00 -12.11
CA VAL A 250 -4.25 -14.50 -12.52
C VAL A 250 -4.63 -15.08 -13.88
N ARG A 251 -5.80 -15.72 -13.93
CA ARG A 251 -6.42 -16.26 -15.14
C ARG A 251 -7.86 -15.77 -15.23
N ARG A 252 -8.21 -15.15 -16.35
CA ARG A 252 -9.55 -14.65 -16.68
C ARG A 252 -10.10 -15.35 -17.94
N PRO A 253 -11.42 -15.48 -18.08
CA PRO A 253 -12.01 -16.02 -19.31
C PRO A 253 -11.58 -15.21 -20.53
N GLY A 254 -11.08 -15.89 -21.57
CA GLY A 254 -10.62 -15.26 -22.82
C GLY A 254 -9.36 -14.39 -22.69
N GLN A 255 -8.58 -14.57 -21.62
CA GLN A 255 -7.38 -13.79 -21.34
C GLN A 255 -6.31 -13.92 -22.43
N LEU A 256 -5.74 -12.79 -22.82
CA LEU A 256 -4.53 -12.67 -23.61
C LEU A 256 -3.31 -12.45 -22.71
N TYR A 257 -2.13 -12.55 -23.31
CA TYR A 257 -0.86 -12.30 -22.65
C TYR A 257 -0.09 -11.26 -23.45
N ALA A 258 0.62 -10.37 -22.74
CA ALA A 258 1.47 -9.38 -23.34
C ALA A 258 2.88 -9.46 -22.76
N VAL A 259 3.89 -9.33 -23.63
CA VAL A 259 5.29 -9.23 -23.24
C VAL A 259 5.85 -7.93 -23.79
N ILE A 260 6.54 -7.18 -22.94
CA ILE A 260 7.04 -5.85 -23.24
C ILE A 260 8.53 -5.86 -23.54
N ARG A 261 8.96 -4.91 -24.38
CA ARG A 261 10.34 -4.53 -24.67
C ARG A 261 10.46 -3.03 -24.48
N HIS A 262 11.19 -2.60 -23.48
CA HIS A 262 11.40 -1.19 -23.18
C HIS A 262 12.53 -0.59 -24.00
N CYS A 263 12.45 0.73 -24.19
CA CYS A 263 13.60 1.48 -24.67
C CYS A 263 14.71 1.40 -23.60
N PRO A 264 15.91 0.91 -23.97
CA PRO A 264 17.01 0.70 -23.03
C PRO A 264 17.64 2.01 -22.52
N MET A 265 17.30 3.13 -23.16
CA MET A 265 17.77 4.46 -22.77
C MET A 265 16.66 5.17 -21.99
N LEU A 266 16.96 5.58 -20.75
CA LEU A 266 16.05 6.39 -19.93
C LEU A 266 15.63 7.66 -20.68
N GLY A 267 14.32 7.91 -20.75
CA GLY A 267 13.74 9.03 -21.51
C GLY A 267 13.76 8.87 -23.04
N GLY A 268 14.30 7.77 -23.57
CA GLY A 268 14.27 7.44 -24.99
C GLY A 268 12.93 6.86 -25.45
N SER A 269 12.86 6.50 -26.73
CA SER A 269 11.62 5.97 -27.34
C SER A 269 11.87 4.95 -28.45
N PRO A 270 10.86 4.14 -28.82
CA PRO A 270 10.93 3.32 -30.02
C PRO A 270 10.87 4.22 -31.26
N GLY A 271 11.85 4.05 -32.16
CA GLY A 271 11.88 4.57 -33.53
C GLY A 271 11.15 3.63 -34.49
N HIS A 272 11.74 3.28 -35.64
CA HIS A 272 11.13 2.29 -36.52
C HIS A 272 11.00 0.93 -35.82
N VAL A 273 9.87 0.26 -35.99
CA VAL A 273 9.59 -1.07 -35.42
C VAL A 273 9.12 -1.96 -36.56
N ASP A 274 9.94 -2.93 -36.95
CA ASP A 274 9.52 -3.98 -37.87
C ASP A 274 8.73 -5.04 -37.09
N VAL A 275 7.45 -5.17 -37.44
CA VAL A 275 6.49 -6.06 -36.79
C VAL A 275 6.21 -7.31 -37.60
N ASP A 276 6.67 -7.39 -38.85
CA ASP A 276 6.22 -8.41 -39.80
C ASP A 276 6.61 -9.82 -39.35
N ALA A 277 7.84 -9.99 -38.87
CA ALA A 277 8.30 -11.26 -38.34
C ALA A 277 7.47 -11.71 -37.12
N ALA A 278 7.16 -10.78 -36.21
CA ALA A 278 6.37 -11.07 -35.02
C ALA A 278 4.91 -11.42 -35.36
N LEU A 279 4.27 -10.67 -36.26
CA LEU A 279 2.86 -10.88 -36.63
C LEU A 279 2.63 -12.16 -37.45
N LYS A 280 3.67 -12.70 -38.09
CA LYS A 280 3.60 -14.01 -38.78
C LYS A 280 3.66 -15.19 -37.82
N LEU A 281 4.09 -15.01 -36.57
CA LEU A 281 4.20 -16.11 -35.62
C LEU A 281 2.81 -16.56 -35.14
N PRO A 282 2.55 -17.88 -35.04
CA PRO A 282 1.29 -18.39 -34.54
C PRO A 282 0.94 -17.83 -33.16
N GLY A 283 -0.32 -17.44 -32.99
CA GLY A 283 -0.85 -16.97 -31.71
C GLY A 283 -0.50 -15.53 -31.35
N VAL A 284 0.39 -14.85 -32.07
CA VAL A 284 0.59 -13.40 -31.95
C VAL A 284 -0.60 -12.70 -32.58
N GLU A 285 -1.20 -11.74 -31.87
CA GLU A 285 -2.40 -11.03 -32.33
C GLU A 285 -2.12 -9.59 -32.74
N ARG A 286 -1.19 -8.91 -32.06
CA ARG A 286 -0.83 -7.52 -32.34
C ARG A 286 0.46 -7.08 -31.65
N VAL A 287 0.99 -5.96 -32.11
CA VAL A 287 2.07 -5.20 -31.48
C VAL A 287 1.53 -3.82 -31.09
N VAL A 288 1.79 -3.40 -29.85
CA VAL A 288 1.29 -2.15 -29.27
C VAL A 288 2.47 -1.27 -28.90
N ARG A 289 2.51 -0.05 -29.42
CA ARG A 289 3.49 0.97 -29.01
C ARG A 289 3.00 1.67 -27.74
N LEU A 290 3.91 1.90 -26.80
CA LEU A 290 3.63 2.46 -25.48
C LEU A 290 4.50 3.70 -25.26
N GLY A 291 3.87 4.77 -24.76
CA GLY A 291 4.61 5.90 -24.21
C GLY A 291 5.22 5.58 -22.84
N SER A 292 5.80 6.58 -22.21
CA SER A 292 6.20 6.51 -20.79
C SER A 292 4.98 6.60 -19.89
N TYR A 293 4.88 5.70 -18.90
CA TYR A 293 3.84 5.74 -17.88
C TYR A 293 4.48 5.62 -16.50
N GLY A 294 4.09 6.51 -15.58
CA GLY A 294 4.52 6.42 -14.18
C GLY A 294 6.04 6.38 -13.98
N GLY A 295 6.82 7.01 -14.87
CA GLY A 295 8.29 7.04 -14.81
C GLY A 295 9.03 5.96 -15.61
N SER A 296 8.32 4.98 -16.19
CA SER A 296 8.94 3.99 -17.11
C SER A 296 9.47 4.65 -18.39
N THR A 297 10.35 3.96 -19.11
CA THR A 297 10.68 4.36 -20.49
C THR A 297 9.56 3.96 -21.45
N ALA A 298 9.51 4.61 -22.62
CA ALA A 298 8.61 4.19 -23.67
C ALA A 298 8.99 2.79 -24.19
N ALA A 299 8.02 2.06 -24.73
CA ALA A 299 8.17 0.63 -24.97
C ALA A 299 7.32 0.12 -26.14
N VAL A 300 7.50 -1.15 -26.48
CA VAL A 300 6.65 -1.91 -27.40
C VAL A 300 6.22 -3.20 -26.71
N ALA A 301 4.94 -3.56 -26.81
CA ALA A 301 4.42 -4.82 -26.26
C ALA A 301 3.83 -5.70 -27.36
N VAL A 302 4.08 -7.00 -27.29
CA VAL A 302 3.45 -8.00 -28.16
C VAL A 302 2.35 -8.70 -27.41
N VAL A 303 1.14 -8.68 -27.96
CA VAL A 303 -0.04 -9.34 -27.39
C VAL A 303 -0.32 -10.64 -28.14
N ALA A 304 -0.54 -11.72 -27.41
CA ALA A 304 -0.72 -13.06 -27.95
C ALA A 304 -1.65 -13.93 -27.08
N ARG A 305 -1.96 -15.13 -27.59
CA ARG A 305 -2.85 -16.11 -26.94
C ARG A 305 -2.23 -16.88 -25.77
N SER A 306 -0.91 -16.85 -25.63
CA SER A 306 -0.19 -17.42 -24.49
C SER A 306 1.04 -16.57 -24.18
N SER A 307 1.58 -16.69 -22.96
CA SER A 307 2.83 -16.05 -22.58
C SER A 307 3.97 -16.46 -23.51
N TRP A 308 4.05 -17.74 -23.89
CA TRP A 308 5.06 -18.24 -24.83
C TRP A 308 4.98 -17.53 -26.19
N HIS A 309 3.79 -17.45 -26.81
CA HIS A 309 3.63 -16.76 -28.10
C HIS A 309 3.99 -15.27 -27.99
N ALA A 310 3.63 -14.61 -26.88
CA ALA A 310 3.99 -13.22 -26.64
C ALA A 310 5.51 -13.03 -26.51
N MET A 311 6.20 -13.94 -25.80
CA MET A 311 7.66 -13.92 -25.66
C MET A 311 8.36 -14.13 -27.00
N GLN A 312 7.92 -15.12 -27.79
CA GLN A 312 8.48 -15.37 -29.12
C GLN A 312 8.28 -14.18 -30.06
N GLY A 313 7.08 -13.59 -30.05
CA GLY A 313 6.82 -12.37 -30.83
C GLY A 313 7.67 -11.18 -30.38
N ALA A 314 7.83 -10.96 -29.07
CA ALA A 314 8.66 -9.87 -28.55
C ALA A 314 10.16 -10.05 -28.84
N GLN A 315 10.63 -11.29 -28.98
CA GLN A 315 11.99 -11.62 -29.42
C GLN A 315 12.18 -11.40 -30.92
N ALA A 316 11.12 -11.61 -31.73
CA ALA A 316 11.17 -11.44 -33.17
C ALA A 316 11.08 -9.98 -33.65
N LEU A 317 10.80 -9.02 -32.77
CA LEU A 317 10.76 -7.60 -33.12
C LEU A 317 12.17 -7.06 -33.39
N ALA A 318 12.35 -6.43 -34.55
CA ALA A 318 13.48 -5.55 -34.80
C ALA A 318 13.07 -4.11 -34.47
N ILE A 319 13.72 -3.53 -33.47
CA ILE A 319 13.36 -2.20 -32.93
C ILE A 319 14.58 -1.28 -33.06
N GLU A 320 14.41 -0.20 -33.79
CA GLU A 320 15.36 0.92 -33.76
C GLU A 320 15.04 1.80 -32.55
N TRP A 321 15.97 1.92 -31.61
CA TRP A 321 15.79 2.75 -30.42
C TRP A 321 16.32 4.16 -30.64
N GLN A 322 15.56 5.15 -30.18
CA GLN A 322 15.94 6.56 -30.21
C GLN A 322 16.35 7.03 -28.83
N ALA A 323 17.53 7.65 -28.75
CA ALA A 323 18.02 8.27 -27.52
C ALA A 323 17.14 9.47 -27.11
N PRO A 324 17.07 9.81 -25.82
CA PRO A 324 16.47 11.07 -25.39
C PRO A 324 17.22 12.27 -25.99
N PRO A 325 16.57 13.43 -26.20
CA PRO A 325 17.23 14.64 -26.70
C PRO A 325 18.43 15.10 -25.86
N ALA A 326 18.43 14.81 -24.55
CA ALA A 326 19.50 15.15 -23.62
C ALA A 326 20.72 14.19 -23.70
N GLY A 327 20.64 13.12 -24.50
CA GLY A 327 21.63 12.04 -24.52
C GLY A 327 21.37 10.98 -23.44
N ALA A 328 21.87 9.76 -23.69
CA ALA A 328 21.69 8.65 -22.76
C ALA A 328 22.53 8.84 -21.49
N ALA A 329 21.97 8.40 -20.35
CA ALA A 329 22.68 8.40 -19.08
C ALA A 329 23.85 7.39 -19.09
N ASP A 330 24.95 7.72 -18.41
CA ASP A 330 26.10 6.84 -18.22
C ASP A 330 26.46 6.74 -16.73
N SER A 331 26.34 5.55 -16.16
CA SER A 331 26.61 5.30 -14.74
C SER A 331 28.03 5.67 -14.33
N ARG A 332 29.02 5.61 -15.23
CA ARG A 332 30.42 6.00 -14.93
C ARG A 332 30.52 7.51 -14.74
N ILE A 333 29.80 8.28 -15.56
CA ILE A 333 29.73 9.75 -15.45
C ILE A 333 29.01 10.11 -14.15
N ILE A 334 27.86 9.50 -13.88
CA ILE A 334 27.07 9.73 -12.66
C ILE A 334 27.93 9.46 -11.41
N MET A 335 28.57 8.29 -11.32
CA MET A 335 29.38 7.94 -10.14
C MET A 335 30.58 8.87 -9.95
N ARG A 336 31.24 9.27 -11.05
CA ARG A 336 32.35 10.23 -11.00
C ARG A 336 31.88 11.58 -10.45
N ASP A 337 30.70 12.03 -10.86
CA ASP A 337 30.20 13.35 -10.48
C ASP A 337 29.62 13.34 -9.05
N LEU A 338 29.01 12.23 -8.60
CA LEU A 338 28.64 12.02 -7.19
C LEU A 338 29.87 12.02 -6.27
N GLU A 339 30.93 11.29 -6.64
CA GLU A 339 32.18 11.30 -5.87
C GLU A 339 32.78 12.70 -5.78
N ARG A 340 32.81 13.43 -6.90
CA ARG A 340 33.31 14.80 -6.93
C ARG A 340 32.52 15.69 -5.97
N ALA A 341 31.18 15.64 -6.05
CA ALA A 341 30.31 16.43 -5.18
C ALA A 341 30.53 16.09 -3.69
N ALA A 342 30.68 14.81 -3.34
CA ALA A 342 30.97 14.39 -1.97
C ALA A 342 32.32 14.92 -1.46
N ARG A 343 33.37 14.89 -2.30
CA ARG A 343 34.70 15.41 -1.96
C ARG A 343 34.72 16.92 -1.85
N ASP A 344 33.97 17.62 -2.68
CA ASP A 344 33.89 19.07 -2.64
C ASP A 344 33.14 19.50 -1.37
N ALA A 345 31.99 18.88 -1.07
CA ALA A 345 31.24 19.14 0.15
C ALA A 345 32.04 18.88 1.44
N ALA A 346 32.89 17.84 1.45
CA ALA A 346 33.77 17.55 2.58
C ALA A 346 34.85 18.62 2.80
N LYS A 347 35.22 19.39 1.77
CA LYS A 347 36.23 20.47 1.87
C LYS A 347 35.63 21.80 2.27
N SER A 348 34.45 22.13 1.75
CA SER A 348 33.81 23.43 1.92
C SER A 348 32.85 23.49 3.11
N ASP A 349 32.50 22.36 3.73
CA ASP A 349 31.48 22.26 4.78
C ASP A 349 30.10 22.78 4.29
N ASP A 350 29.85 22.72 2.98
CA ASP A 350 28.62 23.18 2.32
C ASP A 350 27.61 22.06 2.03
N GLY A 351 27.88 20.86 2.56
CA GLY A 351 27.00 19.71 2.43
C GLY A 351 25.66 19.88 3.15
N PHE A 352 24.66 19.12 2.72
CA PHE A 352 23.38 19.07 3.43
C PHE A 352 23.54 18.37 4.78
N THR A 353 23.46 19.14 5.86
CA THR A 353 23.52 18.60 7.23
C THR A 353 22.16 18.04 7.64
N PHE A 354 22.01 16.72 7.62
CA PHE A 354 20.80 16.05 8.13
C PHE A 354 20.69 16.12 9.66
N TYR A 355 21.82 16.03 10.36
CA TYR A 355 21.89 16.08 11.82
C TYR A 355 23.25 16.65 12.26
N SER A 356 23.25 17.43 13.33
CA SER A 356 24.46 17.97 13.95
C SER A 356 24.33 17.95 15.47
N ARG A 357 25.43 17.62 16.15
CA ARG A 357 25.51 17.60 17.62
C ARG A 357 26.89 18.09 18.05
N GLY A 358 26.91 19.17 18.84
CA GLY A 358 28.14 19.80 19.31
C GLY A 358 28.84 20.60 18.22
N ASP A 359 30.10 20.97 18.48
CA ASP A 359 30.96 21.66 17.51
C ASP A 359 31.92 20.66 16.86
N VAL A 360 31.48 20.09 15.73
CA VAL A 360 32.25 19.09 14.97
C VAL A 360 33.57 19.67 14.48
N LYS A 361 33.61 20.97 14.15
CA LYS A 361 34.81 21.64 13.63
C LYS A 361 35.87 21.77 14.72
N ALA A 362 35.50 22.25 15.89
CA ALA A 362 36.40 22.32 17.04
C ALA A 362 36.89 20.92 17.46
N ALA A 363 35.99 19.94 17.50
CA ALA A 363 36.34 18.56 17.84
C ALA A 363 37.32 17.94 16.82
N SER A 364 37.11 18.19 15.53
CA SER A 364 38.02 17.75 14.46
C SER A 364 39.40 18.39 14.59
N GLN A 365 39.48 19.71 14.81
CA GLN A 365 40.76 20.43 14.97
C GLN A 365 41.59 19.96 16.18
N ALA A 366 40.93 19.53 17.25
CA ALA A 366 41.59 19.01 18.45
C ALA A 366 41.92 17.52 18.39
N ALA A 367 41.50 16.80 17.34
CA ALA A 367 41.67 15.36 17.25
C ALA A 367 43.15 14.97 17.05
N ALA A 368 43.61 13.98 17.83
CA ALA A 368 44.97 13.44 17.68
C ALA A 368 45.14 12.57 16.42
N GLN A 369 44.03 12.07 15.85
CA GLN A 369 44.03 11.22 14.67
C GLN A 369 42.80 11.53 13.80
N HIS A 370 43.03 11.62 12.48
CA HIS A 370 41.98 11.76 11.48
C HIS A 370 41.94 10.51 10.61
N ILE A 371 40.73 9.99 10.37
CA ILE A 371 40.49 8.89 9.44
C ILE A 371 39.48 9.38 8.41
N GLU A 372 39.86 9.32 7.14
CA GLU A 372 38.97 9.63 6.01
C GLU A 372 38.74 8.36 5.21
N ALA A 373 37.49 8.12 4.82
CA ALA A 373 37.11 7.02 3.94
C ALA A 373 36.01 7.47 2.98
N LEU A 374 36.13 7.05 1.73
CA LEU A 374 35.07 7.20 0.73
C LEU A 374 34.34 5.87 0.56
N TYR A 375 33.03 5.89 0.80
CA TYR A 375 32.14 4.77 0.54
C TYR A 375 31.34 5.05 -0.73
N ARG A 376 31.00 3.99 -1.47
CA ARG A 376 30.17 4.09 -2.67
C ARG A 376 29.11 2.99 -2.65
N ALA A 377 27.92 3.32 -3.11
CA ALA A 377 26.84 2.38 -3.35
C ALA A 377 26.46 2.42 -4.84
N PRO A 378 26.46 1.27 -5.56
CA PRO A 378 25.98 1.24 -6.93
C PRO A 378 24.45 1.31 -6.97
N TYR A 379 23.90 1.55 -8.17
CA TYR A 379 22.50 1.23 -8.43
C TYR A 379 22.23 -0.25 -8.14
N LEU A 380 21.13 -0.52 -7.44
CA LEU A 380 20.74 -1.88 -7.09
C LEU A 380 19.30 -2.14 -7.53
N ALA A 381 19.13 -3.18 -8.36
CA ALA A 381 17.83 -3.70 -8.70
C ALA A 381 17.22 -4.44 -7.51
N HIS A 382 15.90 -4.36 -7.37
CA HIS A 382 15.14 -5.06 -6.35
C HIS A 382 15.14 -6.57 -6.56
N ALA A 383 15.18 -7.00 -7.83
CA ALA A 383 15.30 -8.40 -8.25
C ALA A 383 14.31 -9.34 -7.53
N ALA A 384 13.03 -8.94 -7.47
CA ALA A 384 11.97 -9.76 -6.88
C ALA A 384 11.87 -11.13 -7.60
N MET A 385 11.48 -12.16 -6.85
CA MET A 385 11.37 -13.51 -7.43
C MET A 385 10.25 -13.57 -8.48
N GLU A 386 9.10 -12.97 -8.19
CA GLU A 386 8.04 -12.76 -9.18
C GLU A 386 8.34 -11.53 -10.03
N PRO A 387 8.58 -11.70 -11.36
CA PRO A 387 8.78 -10.57 -12.26
C PRO A 387 7.57 -9.64 -12.31
N ILE A 388 7.81 -8.39 -12.71
CA ILE A 388 6.75 -7.40 -12.86
C ILE A 388 5.66 -7.89 -13.81
N ASN A 389 4.41 -7.79 -13.33
CA ASN A 389 3.24 -8.23 -14.06
C ASN A 389 1.99 -7.47 -13.59
N CYS A 390 1.00 -7.38 -14.46
CA CYS A 390 -0.34 -6.88 -14.15
C CYS A 390 -1.34 -7.45 -15.15
N THR A 391 -2.48 -7.92 -14.67
CA THR A 391 -3.63 -8.23 -15.54
C THR A 391 -4.58 -7.06 -15.55
N ALA A 392 -4.98 -6.59 -16.73
CA ALA A 392 -5.91 -5.49 -16.88
C ALA A 392 -7.04 -5.85 -17.86
N GLN A 393 -8.23 -5.30 -17.62
CA GLN A 393 -9.37 -5.36 -18.52
C GLN A 393 -10.03 -3.99 -18.56
N VAL A 394 -10.24 -3.46 -19.77
CA VAL A 394 -11.03 -2.24 -19.99
C VAL A 394 -12.28 -2.63 -20.77
N LYS A 395 -13.46 -2.48 -20.15
CA LYS A 395 -14.73 -2.91 -20.73
C LYS A 395 -15.87 -2.02 -20.22
N ASP A 396 -16.72 -1.55 -21.14
CA ASP A 396 -17.95 -0.81 -20.83
C ASP A 396 -17.72 0.40 -19.90
N GLY A 397 -16.64 1.15 -20.13
CA GLY A 397 -16.26 2.31 -19.31
C GLY A 397 -15.72 1.96 -17.92
N LYS A 398 -15.44 0.69 -17.65
CA LYS A 398 -14.86 0.19 -16.40
C LYS A 398 -13.47 -0.39 -16.62
N VAL A 399 -12.66 -0.35 -15.58
CA VAL A 399 -11.31 -0.92 -15.57
C VAL A 399 -11.18 -1.86 -14.39
N ASP A 400 -10.85 -3.11 -14.65
CA ASP A 400 -10.46 -4.08 -13.64
C ASP A 400 -8.96 -4.35 -13.76
N ILE A 401 -8.22 -4.20 -12.67
CA ILE A 401 -6.81 -4.57 -12.59
C ILE A 401 -6.56 -5.60 -11.49
N TRP A 402 -5.75 -6.61 -11.79
CA TRP A 402 -5.18 -7.54 -10.81
C TRP A 402 -3.68 -7.34 -10.78
N ALA A 403 -3.17 -6.83 -9.67
CA ALA A 403 -1.78 -6.39 -9.57
C ALA A 403 -1.16 -6.78 -8.23
N PRO A 404 0.07 -7.33 -8.22
CA PRO A 404 0.89 -7.38 -7.02
C PRO A 404 1.46 -5.98 -6.76
N THR A 405 0.67 -5.10 -6.15
CA THR A 405 1.07 -3.71 -5.87
C THR A 405 1.12 -3.43 -4.36
N GLN A 406 2.08 -2.60 -3.97
CA GLN A 406 2.17 -2.01 -2.64
C GLN A 406 1.38 -0.71 -2.54
N ALA A 407 0.97 -0.12 -3.66
CA ALA A 407 0.36 1.21 -3.73
C ALA A 407 -0.98 1.18 -4.52
N PRO A 408 -2.02 0.50 -3.99
CA PRO A 408 -3.30 0.35 -4.69
C PRO A 408 -3.98 1.68 -5.04
N GLY A 409 -3.81 2.73 -4.22
CA GLY A 409 -4.35 4.06 -4.51
C GLY A 409 -3.73 4.68 -5.78
N PHE A 410 -2.41 4.63 -5.91
CA PHE A 410 -1.73 5.13 -7.11
C PHE A 410 -1.99 4.24 -8.32
N ALA A 411 -2.10 2.91 -8.13
CA ALA A 411 -2.46 1.98 -9.20
C ALA A 411 -3.85 2.28 -9.77
N ARG A 412 -4.82 2.60 -8.91
CA ARG A 412 -6.16 3.05 -9.30
C ARG A 412 -6.11 4.35 -10.09
N ALA A 413 -5.40 5.36 -9.59
CA ALA A 413 -5.30 6.67 -10.21
C ALA A 413 -4.65 6.63 -11.61
N ILE A 414 -3.54 5.90 -11.76
CA ILE A 414 -2.89 5.76 -13.06
C ILE A 414 -3.75 4.95 -14.05
N ALA A 415 -4.44 3.90 -13.58
CA ALA A 415 -5.36 3.13 -14.42
C ALA A 415 -6.52 3.99 -14.94
N ALA A 416 -7.12 4.80 -14.07
CA ALA A 416 -8.19 5.73 -14.42
C ALA A 416 -7.71 6.75 -15.47
N THR A 417 -6.54 7.36 -15.22
CA THR A 417 -5.92 8.34 -16.10
C THR A 417 -5.64 7.77 -17.48
N VAL A 418 -5.04 6.58 -17.56
CA VAL A 418 -4.70 5.94 -18.85
C VAL A 418 -5.94 5.49 -19.62
N ALA A 419 -6.97 5.00 -18.93
CA ALA A 419 -8.22 4.59 -19.57
C ALA A 419 -9.15 5.76 -19.89
N GLY A 420 -8.90 6.96 -19.37
CA GLY A 420 -9.77 8.12 -19.54
C GLY A 420 -11.12 7.96 -18.83
N VAL A 421 -11.15 7.29 -17.68
CA VAL A 421 -12.37 7.03 -16.87
C VAL A 421 -12.23 7.67 -15.49
N PRO A 422 -13.33 7.96 -14.78
CA PRO A 422 -13.24 8.38 -13.39
C PRO A 422 -12.70 7.24 -12.50
N GLU A 423 -12.02 7.59 -11.39
CA GLU A 423 -11.39 6.58 -10.53
C GLU A 423 -12.39 5.58 -9.90
N ASP A 424 -13.65 5.97 -9.70
CA ASP A 424 -14.71 5.08 -9.20
C ASP A 424 -15.14 4.00 -10.21
N ALA A 425 -14.78 4.15 -11.48
CA ALA A 425 -14.92 3.11 -12.50
C ALA A 425 -13.77 2.10 -12.51
N VAL A 426 -12.78 2.26 -11.62
CA VAL A 426 -11.61 1.39 -11.51
C VAL A 426 -11.70 0.50 -10.28
N THR A 427 -11.61 -0.81 -10.48
CA THR A 427 -11.51 -1.82 -9.42
C THR A 427 -10.09 -2.38 -9.37
N VAL A 428 -9.46 -2.32 -8.19
CA VAL A 428 -8.12 -2.87 -7.95
C VAL A 428 -8.20 -4.13 -7.11
N HIS A 429 -7.79 -5.25 -7.70
CA HIS A 429 -7.62 -6.53 -7.02
C HIS A 429 -6.14 -6.74 -6.66
N VAL A 430 -5.79 -6.44 -5.41
CA VAL A 430 -4.42 -6.67 -4.92
C VAL A 430 -4.20 -8.17 -4.71
N THR A 431 -3.26 -8.75 -5.45
CA THR A 431 -2.85 -10.16 -5.30
C THR A 431 -1.74 -10.31 -4.26
N TYR A 432 -1.30 -11.53 -3.96
CA TYR A 432 0.00 -11.69 -3.30
C TYR A 432 1.13 -11.20 -4.19
N LEU A 433 2.22 -10.74 -3.56
CA LEU A 433 3.45 -10.30 -4.21
C LEU A 433 4.55 -11.34 -3.99
N GLY A 434 5.21 -11.80 -5.05
CA GLY A 434 6.41 -12.64 -4.95
C GLY A 434 7.68 -11.83 -4.72
N GLY A 435 7.62 -10.91 -3.75
CA GLY A 435 8.66 -9.90 -3.47
C GLY A 435 8.29 -8.52 -4.02
N GLY A 436 8.70 -7.48 -3.30
CA GLY A 436 8.45 -6.08 -3.66
C GLY A 436 9.67 -5.20 -3.40
N PHE A 437 10.20 -5.23 -2.16
CA PHE A 437 11.42 -4.54 -1.74
C PHE A 437 11.48 -3.02 -2.01
N GLY A 438 10.38 -2.41 -2.46
CA GLY A 438 10.34 -1.03 -2.96
C GLY A 438 9.78 -0.94 -4.37
N ARG A 439 10.17 -1.85 -5.28
CA ARG A 439 9.80 -1.83 -6.71
C ARG A 439 8.30 -1.70 -6.98
N ARG A 440 7.47 -2.36 -6.16
CA ARG A 440 6.01 -2.44 -6.34
C ARG A 440 5.27 -1.27 -5.66
N LEU A 441 5.99 -0.26 -5.17
CA LEU A 441 5.45 1.06 -4.84
C LEU A 441 5.20 1.88 -6.11
N ASP A 442 6.03 1.68 -7.13
CA ASP A 442 5.80 2.24 -8.46
C ASP A 442 4.63 1.53 -9.16
N VAL A 443 4.01 2.25 -10.10
CA VAL A 443 2.76 1.84 -10.76
C VAL A 443 2.83 1.98 -12.28
N ASP A 444 4.03 2.17 -12.81
CA ASP A 444 4.36 2.22 -14.23
C ASP A 444 3.77 1.03 -15.01
N PHE A 445 3.97 -0.18 -14.50
CA PHE A 445 3.51 -1.41 -15.13
C PHE A 445 1.97 -1.53 -15.16
N VAL A 446 1.26 -0.85 -14.25
CA VAL A 446 -0.21 -0.78 -14.27
C VAL A 446 -0.67 0.11 -15.41
N GLY A 447 -0.06 1.31 -15.56
CA GLY A 447 -0.35 2.20 -16.68
C GLY A 447 -0.11 1.53 -18.04
N GLN A 448 1.00 0.81 -18.17
CA GLN A 448 1.30 0.04 -19.37
C GLN A 448 0.26 -1.07 -19.63
N ALA A 449 -0.09 -1.87 -18.61
CA ALA A 449 -1.07 -2.95 -18.76
C ALA A 449 -2.45 -2.43 -19.18
N VAL A 450 -2.91 -1.32 -18.59
CA VAL A 450 -4.18 -0.69 -18.96
C VAL A 450 -4.13 -0.16 -20.38
N ARG A 451 -3.03 0.49 -20.80
CA ARG A 451 -2.88 0.95 -22.18
C ARG A 451 -2.97 -0.21 -23.18
N ILE A 452 -2.35 -1.35 -22.87
CA ILE A 452 -2.43 -2.56 -23.69
C ILE A 452 -3.87 -3.10 -23.70
N ALA A 453 -4.55 -3.14 -22.55
CA ALA A 453 -5.91 -3.63 -22.43
C ALA A 453 -6.94 -2.82 -23.23
N ILE A 454 -6.71 -1.52 -23.48
CA ILE A 454 -7.54 -0.72 -24.39
C ILE A 454 -7.51 -1.28 -25.81
N GLU A 455 -6.38 -1.87 -26.24
CA GLU A 455 -6.24 -2.45 -27.57
C GLU A 455 -6.86 -3.84 -27.71
N THR A 456 -7.27 -4.51 -26.64
CA THR A 456 -7.66 -5.94 -26.73
C THR A 456 -9.14 -6.17 -27.02
N GLY A 457 -9.93 -5.10 -27.17
CA GLY A 457 -11.37 -5.19 -27.47
C GLY A 457 -12.15 -5.84 -26.32
N ALA A 458 -11.97 -5.32 -25.10
CA ALA A 458 -12.58 -5.81 -23.86
C ALA A 458 -12.09 -7.17 -23.32
N ARG A 459 -11.17 -7.86 -24.01
CA ARG A 459 -10.55 -9.07 -23.49
C ARG A 459 -9.52 -8.72 -22.40
N PRO A 460 -9.48 -9.45 -21.26
CA PRO A 460 -8.44 -9.24 -20.27
C PRO A 460 -7.06 -9.57 -20.85
N VAL A 461 -6.02 -8.86 -20.42
CA VAL A 461 -4.64 -9.12 -20.83
C VAL A 461 -3.70 -9.08 -19.64
N GLN A 462 -2.87 -10.11 -19.50
CA GLN A 462 -1.79 -10.14 -18.50
C GLN A 462 -0.49 -9.66 -19.15
N LEU A 463 -0.05 -8.47 -18.77
CA LEU A 463 1.29 -7.99 -19.06
C LEU A 463 2.31 -8.69 -18.16
N LEU A 464 3.38 -9.19 -18.77
CA LEU A 464 4.56 -9.75 -18.12
C LEU A 464 5.80 -9.00 -18.60
N TRP A 465 6.65 -8.62 -17.65
CA TRP A 465 8.02 -8.22 -17.93
C TRP A 465 8.92 -9.45 -17.81
N PRO A 466 9.63 -9.86 -18.87
CA PRO A 466 10.71 -10.84 -18.77
C PRO A 466 11.73 -10.41 -17.69
N ARG A 467 12.46 -11.37 -17.10
CA ARG A 467 13.41 -11.07 -16.02
C ARG A 467 14.49 -10.06 -16.45
N GLU A 468 14.91 -10.13 -17.71
CA GLU A 468 15.86 -9.20 -18.30
C GLU A 468 15.30 -7.78 -18.32
N GLU A 469 14.04 -7.62 -18.74
CA GLU A 469 13.34 -6.33 -18.78
C GLU A 469 13.12 -5.79 -17.36
N ASP A 470 12.66 -6.63 -16.43
CA ASP A 470 12.50 -6.29 -15.01
C ASP A 470 13.79 -5.79 -14.37
N THR A 471 14.92 -6.45 -14.65
CA THR A 471 16.22 -6.07 -14.07
C THR A 471 16.80 -4.82 -14.74
N THR A 472 16.61 -4.64 -16.05
CA THR A 472 17.21 -3.52 -16.83
C THR A 472 16.36 -2.25 -16.84
N HIS A 473 15.12 -2.32 -16.38
CA HIS A 473 14.18 -1.19 -16.29
C HIS A 473 13.57 -1.07 -14.88
N ASP A 474 14.32 -1.52 -13.88
CA ASP A 474 13.97 -1.36 -12.48
C ASP A 474 13.98 0.13 -12.09
N PHE A 475 13.24 0.49 -11.05
CA PHE A 475 13.40 1.74 -10.34
C PHE A 475 14.51 1.53 -9.31
N TYR A 476 15.76 1.53 -9.78
CA TYR A 476 16.92 1.18 -8.96
C TYR A 476 16.99 1.98 -7.66
N ARG A 477 17.47 1.32 -6.59
CA ARG A 477 17.99 2.06 -5.43
C ARG A 477 19.03 3.06 -5.93
N PRO A 478 18.93 4.37 -5.60
CA PRO A 478 19.87 5.36 -6.08
C PRO A 478 21.30 5.01 -5.71
N ALA A 479 22.23 5.28 -6.63
CA ALA A 479 23.66 5.25 -6.35
C ALA A 479 24.06 6.42 -5.44
N GLY A 480 25.17 6.27 -4.71
CA GLY A 480 25.65 7.27 -3.75
C GLY A 480 27.08 7.07 -3.30
#